data_AF-A0A1M5QAQ4-F1
#
_entry.id   AF-A0A1M5QAQ4-F1
#
_cell.length_a   1.000
_cell.length_b   1.000
_cell.length_c   1.000
_cell.angle_alpha   90.00
_cell.angle_beta   90.00
_cell.angle_gamma   90.00
#
_symmetry.space_group_name_H-M   'P 1'
#
loop_
_entity.id
_entity.type
_entity.pdbx_description
1 polymer ?
#
loop_
_entity_poly.entity_id
_entity_poly.type
_entity_poly.pdbx_seq_one_letter_code
_entity_poly.pdbx_strand_id
1 'polypeptide(L)'
;MKYRVATSSVDLIDFPPTKNNSTVLTKIPFRHTVKLMEKTNSLWWKVKLLNTDKEGYVAADDLELFDSNSLKNSDIEIPNFEASPLSSLDTKIETYKPIGNPKIPFRDLTSLTSRLATIKNIIDILDVSKSFRYEKDEADTYCNVYTFDYCFFNRVYIPRLRWTDKAIVELEKGNEVPLIFDDTVKPFYSNYLYDWYVESSSDFGWQKVKDVDTLQKMVNENGGVGIISAKRFIIHKSGHIVVVVPETDDHKAFRENGKVIYPLQSQAGYDNYNYFAEERKDWWANQDPEKGYSSAIFYYHD
;
A
#
# COMPACT_ATOMS: atom_id res chain seq x y z
N MET A 1 0.10 -0.35 24.37
CA MET A 1 0.13 -1.31 23.24
C MET A 1 -0.42 -0.59 22.02
N LYS A 2 0.19 -0.79 20.85
CA LYS A 2 -0.25 -0.15 19.61
C LYS A 2 -1.10 -1.13 18.80
N TYR A 3 -2.09 -0.60 18.10
CA TYR A 3 -2.99 -1.33 17.21
C TYR A 3 -3.08 -0.58 15.88
N ARG A 4 -3.56 -1.24 14.84
CA ARG A 4 -3.81 -0.63 13.53
C ARG A 4 -5.24 -0.88 13.09
N VAL A 5 -5.78 0.05 12.32
CA VAL A 5 -7.09 -0.11 11.68
C VAL A 5 -6.99 -1.17 10.58
N ALA A 6 -7.76 -2.26 10.70
CA ALA A 6 -7.78 -3.39 9.78
C ALA A 6 -8.84 -3.25 8.66
N THR A 7 -9.75 -2.29 8.78
CA THR A 7 -10.79 -1.96 7.80
C THR A 7 -10.42 -0.73 6.97
N SER A 8 -11.18 -0.44 5.90
CA SER A 8 -10.90 0.72 5.03
C SER A 8 -10.88 2.05 5.78
N SER A 9 -11.72 2.16 6.81
CA SER A 9 -11.76 3.27 7.78
C SER A 9 -12.61 2.86 8.98
N VAL A 10 -12.37 3.46 10.14
CA VAL A 10 -13.22 3.32 11.34
C VAL A 10 -13.56 4.70 11.91
N ASP A 11 -14.77 4.85 12.46
CA ASP A 11 -15.17 6.08 13.13
C ASP A 11 -14.63 6.08 14.58
N LEU A 12 -13.90 7.13 14.96
CA LEU A 12 -13.57 7.42 16.36
C LEU A 12 -14.77 8.12 16.99
N ILE A 13 -15.39 7.50 17.98
CA ILE A 13 -16.58 8.06 18.64
C ILE A 13 -16.31 8.46 20.09
N ASP A 14 -17.07 9.41 20.61
CA ASP A 14 -16.90 9.93 21.98
C ASP A 14 -17.29 8.92 23.07
N PHE A 15 -18.30 8.08 22.82
CA PHE A 15 -18.77 7.02 23.72
C PHE A 15 -19.16 5.76 22.94
N PRO A 16 -19.04 4.55 23.53
CA PRO A 16 -19.54 3.33 22.90
C PRO A 16 -21.04 3.45 22.55
N PRO A 17 -21.52 2.90 21.41
CA PRO A 17 -22.88 3.10 20.91
C PRO A 17 -23.98 2.39 21.72
N THR A 18 -23.66 1.85 22.90
CA THR A 18 -24.65 1.34 23.86
C THR A 18 -25.60 2.44 24.36
N LYS A 19 -25.28 3.71 24.05
CA LYS A 19 -26.12 4.89 24.25
C LYS A 19 -26.40 5.48 22.87
N ASN A 20 -27.67 5.65 22.49
CA ASN A 20 -28.14 6.17 21.19
C ASN A 20 -27.67 7.62 20.84
N ASN A 21 -26.63 8.15 21.50
CA ASN A 21 -26.19 9.54 21.44
C ASN A 21 -24.68 9.69 21.13
N SER A 22 -24.00 8.65 20.65
CA SER A 22 -22.58 8.74 20.30
C SER A 22 -22.35 9.66 19.09
N THR A 23 -21.31 10.48 19.15
CA THR A 23 -20.91 11.40 18.08
C THR A 23 -19.59 10.95 17.46
N VAL A 24 -19.50 10.99 16.13
CA VAL A 24 -18.24 10.76 15.41
C VAL A 24 -17.32 11.96 15.58
N LEU A 25 -16.18 11.77 16.24
CA LEU A 25 -15.16 12.77 16.46
C LEU A 25 -14.30 12.99 15.21
N THR A 26 -13.92 11.90 14.55
CA THR A 26 -13.15 11.85 13.30
C THR A 26 -13.23 10.44 12.74
N LYS A 27 -12.94 10.25 11.45
CA LYS A 27 -12.62 8.90 10.96
C LYS A 27 -11.12 8.66 11.01
N ILE A 28 -10.76 7.39 11.11
CA ILE A 28 -9.41 6.89 11.15
C ILE A 28 -9.20 6.03 9.89
N PRO A 29 -8.21 6.34 9.05
CA PRO A 29 -7.99 5.62 7.80
C PRO A 29 -7.38 4.22 8.03
N PHE A 30 -7.49 3.35 7.02
CA PHE A 30 -6.85 2.04 6.99
C PHE A 30 -5.37 2.10 7.40
N ARG A 31 -4.95 1.15 8.24
CA ARG A 31 -3.58 0.97 8.78
C ARG A 31 -3.01 2.13 9.57
N HIS A 32 -3.83 3.13 9.92
CA HIS A 32 -3.45 4.14 10.89
C HIS A 32 -3.15 3.50 12.24
N THR A 33 -2.09 3.93 12.90
CA THR A 33 -1.69 3.38 14.21
C THR A 33 -2.37 4.13 15.35
N VAL A 34 -2.92 3.39 16.29
CA VAL A 34 -3.56 3.94 17.48
C VAL A 34 -2.94 3.35 18.74
N LYS A 35 -2.86 4.15 19.80
CA LYS A 35 -2.45 3.68 21.12
C LYS A 35 -3.69 3.24 21.89
N LEU A 36 -3.72 1.97 22.29
CA LEU A 36 -4.75 1.47 23.19
C LEU A 36 -4.58 2.11 24.57
N MET A 37 -5.65 2.73 25.06
CA MET A 37 -5.72 3.40 26.36
C MET A 37 -6.46 2.55 27.39
N GLU A 38 -7.60 1.97 27.01
CA GLU A 38 -8.43 1.15 27.90
C GLU A 38 -9.08 0.00 27.13
N LYS A 39 -8.92 -1.23 27.65
CA LYS A 39 -9.75 -2.37 27.25
C LYS A 39 -10.97 -2.39 28.14
N THR A 40 -12.13 -1.98 27.61
CA THR A 40 -13.39 -2.15 28.33
C THR A 40 -13.87 -3.59 28.18
N ASN A 41 -14.80 -4.04 29.03
CA ASN A 41 -15.46 -5.35 28.88
C ASN A 41 -16.45 -5.40 27.70
N SER A 42 -16.57 -4.32 26.93
CA SER A 42 -17.41 -4.25 25.73
C SER A 42 -16.59 -4.54 24.47
N LEU A 43 -17.28 -4.73 23.34
CA LEU A 43 -16.68 -4.81 22.00
C LEU A 43 -16.02 -3.49 21.55
N TRP A 44 -15.93 -2.48 22.43
CA TRP A 44 -15.39 -1.15 22.15
C TRP A 44 -14.16 -0.86 23.02
N TRP A 45 -13.08 -0.43 22.38
CA TRP A 45 -11.83 -0.08 23.06
C TRP A 45 -11.59 1.42 23.00
N LYS A 46 -11.10 1.99 24.10
CA LYS A 46 -10.66 3.39 24.10
C LYS A 46 -9.26 3.49 23.53
N VAL A 47 -9.08 4.32 22.53
CA VAL A 47 -7.82 4.54 21.83
C VAL A 47 -7.47 6.03 21.78
N LYS A 48 -6.17 6.33 21.72
CA LYS A 48 -5.63 7.66 21.45
C LYS A 48 -4.97 7.64 20.07
N LEU A 49 -5.29 8.63 19.23
CA LEU A 49 -4.59 8.82 17.97
C LEU A 49 -3.18 9.35 18.24
N LEU A 50 -2.19 8.80 17.54
CA LEU A 50 -0.81 9.26 17.67
C LEU A 50 -0.70 10.72 17.17
N ASN A 51 0.16 11.50 17.82
CA ASN A 51 0.46 12.91 17.51
C ASN A 51 -0.74 13.88 17.49
N THR A 52 -1.84 13.52 18.17
CA THR A 52 -2.96 14.43 18.45
C THR A 52 -3.40 14.25 19.89
N ASP A 53 -4.23 15.17 20.39
CA ASP A 53 -4.91 15.02 21.66
C ASP A 53 -6.26 14.27 21.57
N LYS A 54 -6.61 13.76 20.38
CA LYS A 54 -7.87 13.05 20.16
C LYS A 54 -7.80 11.64 20.75
N GLU A 55 -8.78 11.35 21.59
CA GLU A 55 -9.06 10.01 22.10
C GLU A 55 -10.56 9.73 22.00
N GLY A 56 -10.92 8.45 21.92
CA GLY A 56 -12.30 8.01 21.76
C GLY A 56 -12.38 6.50 21.70
N TYR A 57 -13.52 5.99 21.27
CA TYR A 57 -13.80 4.55 21.19
C TYR A 57 -13.86 4.10 19.73
N VAL A 58 -13.40 2.87 19.50
CA VAL A 58 -13.54 2.14 18.23
C VAL A 58 -13.92 0.70 18.51
N ALA A 59 -14.53 0.02 17.53
CA ALA A 59 -14.82 -1.40 17.66
C ALA A 59 -13.52 -2.21 17.68
N ALA A 60 -13.42 -3.15 18.60
CA ALA A 60 -12.23 -3.99 18.77
C ALA A 60 -11.92 -4.84 17.53
N ASP A 61 -12.96 -5.33 16.85
CA ASP A 61 -12.84 -6.17 15.66
C ASP A 61 -12.32 -5.41 14.42
N ASP A 62 -12.36 -4.07 14.45
CA ASP A 62 -11.77 -3.22 13.41
C ASP A 62 -10.29 -2.95 13.64
N LEU A 63 -9.72 -3.46 14.75
CA LEU A 63 -8.32 -3.30 15.12
C LEU A 63 -7.56 -4.62 15.07
N GLU A 64 -6.36 -4.57 14.53
CA GLU A 64 -5.37 -5.64 14.62
C GLU A 64 -4.21 -5.21 15.54
N LEU A 65 -3.64 -6.19 16.25
CA LEU A 65 -2.46 -5.93 17.06
C LEU A 65 -1.30 -5.52 16.15
N PHE A 66 -0.65 -4.40 16.47
CA PHE A 66 0.57 -4.00 15.82
C PHE A 66 1.76 -4.35 16.72
N ASP A 67 2.45 -5.44 16.38
CA ASP A 67 3.63 -5.89 17.14
C ASP A 67 4.84 -5.00 16.81
N SER A 68 5.12 -4.05 17.70
CA SER A 68 6.23 -3.08 17.56
C SER A 68 7.52 -3.58 18.21
N ASN A 69 7.88 -4.85 18.01
CA ASN A 69 9.16 -5.40 18.49
C ASN A 69 10.39 -4.93 17.66
N SER A 70 10.15 -4.11 16.63
CA SER A 70 11.16 -3.44 15.80
C SER A 70 11.59 -2.10 16.43
N LEU A 71 12.89 -1.97 16.68
CA LEU A 71 13.60 -0.94 17.47
C LEU A 71 13.49 0.53 17.00
N LYS A 72 12.70 0.87 15.97
CA LYS A 72 12.44 2.29 15.62
C LYS A 72 11.12 2.73 16.23
N ASN A 73 11.21 3.10 17.50
CA ASN A 73 10.12 3.53 18.37
C ASN A 73 9.60 4.93 18.00
N SER A 74 9.22 5.13 16.74
CA SER A 74 8.54 6.34 16.31
C SER A 74 7.12 6.32 16.88
N ASP A 75 6.84 7.23 17.81
CA ASP A 75 5.48 7.63 18.16
C ASP A 75 4.91 8.64 17.14
N ILE A 76 5.58 8.80 15.99
CA ILE A 76 5.07 9.55 14.84
C ILE A 76 4.22 8.62 13.98
N GLU A 77 2.98 9.04 13.78
CA GLU A 77 1.99 8.39 12.95
C GLU A 77 2.36 8.43 11.48
N ILE A 78 1.93 7.41 10.75
CA ILE A 78 2.07 7.36 9.31
C ILE A 78 1.02 8.27 8.67
N PRO A 79 1.40 9.21 7.81
CA PRO A 79 0.43 10.10 7.18
C PRO A 79 -0.40 9.33 6.16
N ASN A 80 -1.70 9.21 6.42
CA ASN A 80 -2.66 8.61 5.50
C ASN A 80 -3.91 9.49 5.44
N PHE A 81 -4.43 9.72 4.24
CA PHE A 81 -5.74 10.31 4.05
C PHE A 81 -6.82 9.24 4.03
N GLU A 82 -8.03 9.63 4.39
CA GLU A 82 -9.24 8.85 4.09
C GLU A 82 -9.43 8.71 2.58
N ALA A 83 -10.14 7.64 2.20
CA ALA A 83 -10.56 7.45 0.83
C ALA A 83 -11.50 8.60 0.39
N SER A 84 -11.34 9.07 -0.84
CA SER A 84 -12.10 10.20 -1.37
C SER A 84 -12.88 9.82 -2.61
N PRO A 85 -14.15 10.24 -2.76
CA PRO A 85 -14.90 10.04 -4.00
C PRO A 85 -14.32 10.85 -5.18
N LEU A 86 -13.50 11.87 -4.91
CA LEU A 86 -12.79 12.63 -5.94
C LEU A 86 -11.54 11.88 -6.43
N SER A 87 -11.01 10.93 -5.66
CA SER A 87 -9.98 10.01 -6.10
C SER A 87 -10.66 8.84 -6.81
N SER A 88 -10.61 8.83 -8.14
CA SER A 88 -11.26 7.79 -8.97
C SER A 88 -10.37 7.36 -10.13
N LEU A 89 -10.80 6.33 -10.87
CA LEU A 89 -10.10 5.79 -12.04
C LEU A 89 -10.15 6.72 -13.26
N ASP A 90 -11.14 7.62 -13.29
CA ASP A 90 -11.42 8.52 -14.41
C ASP A 90 -10.80 9.91 -14.24
N THR A 91 -9.95 10.10 -13.23
CA THR A 91 -9.36 11.40 -12.89
C THR A 91 -7.96 11.25 -12.30
N LYS A 92 -7.15 12.30 -12.45
CA LYS A 92 -5.87 12.47 -11.75
C LYS A 92 -5.99 13.32 -10.47
N ILE A 93 -7.21 13.73 -10.12
CA ILE A 93 -7.48 14.46 -8.87
C ILE A 93 -7.25 13.53 -7.67
N GLU A 94 -6.59 14.06 -6.65
CA GLU A 94 -6.36 13.37 -5.37
C GLU A 94 -5.75 11.95 -5.50
N THR A 95 -4.86 11.72 -6.46
CA THR A 95 -4.09 10.45 -6.60
C THR A 95 -3.19 10.12 -5.40
N TYR A 96 -3.09 11.04 -4.43
CA TYR A 96 -2.45 10.84 -3.15
C TYR A 96 -3.37 10.26 -2.07
N LYS A 97 -4.67 10.11 -2.36
CA LYS A 97 -5.67 9.48 -1.49
C LYS A 97 -6.12 8.14 -2.06
N PRO A 98 -6.52 7.17 -1.20
CA PRO A 98 -7.20 5.97 -1.67
C PRO A 98 -8.46 6.29 -2.47
N ILE A 99 -8.78 5.44 -3.44
CA ILE A 99 -10.02 5.54 -4.21
C ILE A 99 -11.23 5.27 -3.30
N GLY A 100 -12.14 6.23 -3.20
CA GLY A 100 -13.37 6.15 -2.40
C GLY A 100 -14.57 5.54 -3.11
N ASN A 101 -14.35 4.63 -4.07
CA ASN A 101 -15.42 4.01 -4.84
C ASN A 101 -15.85 2.67 -4.21
N PRO A 102 -17.05 2.57 -3.60
CA PRO A 102 -17.50 1.35 -2.94
C PRO A 102 -17.80 0.20 -3.91
N LYS A 103 -17.83 0.44 -5.23
CA LYS A 103 -18.03 -0.60 -6.25
C LYS A 103 -16.78 -1.43 -6.51
N ILE A 104 -15.59 -0.96 -6.10
CA ILE A 104 -14.36 -1.72 -6.22
C ILE A 104 -14.25 -2.62 -4.99
N PRO A 105 -14.34 -3.95 -5.14
CA PRO A 105 -14.28 -4.85 -4.01
C PRO A 105 -12.87 -4.91 -3.43
N PHE A 106 -12.77 -5.07 -2.12
CA PHE A 106 -11.53 -5.51 -1.50
C PHE A 106 -11.34 -7.00 -1.72
N ARG A 107 -10.08 -7.46 -1.76
CA ARG A 107 -9.71 -8.88 -1.82
C ARG A 107 -10.45 -9.68 -0.74
N ASP A 108 -11.12 -10.73 -1.17
CA ASP A 108 -11.79 -11.70 -0.30
C ASP A 108 -10.75 -12.72 0.21
N LEU A 109 -10.55 -12.73 1.53
CA LEU A 109 -9.57 -13.57 2.21
C LEU A 109 -10.13 -14.92 2.68
N THR A 110 -11.39 -15.26 2.35
CA THR A 110 -12.09 -16.44 2.88
C THR A 110 -11.49 -17.77 2.38
N SER A 111 -11.00 -17.81 1.15
CA SER A 111 -10.41 -19.02 0.55
C SER A 111 -9.37 -18.67 -0.50
N LEU A 112 -8.50 -19.61 -0.85
CA LEU A 112 -7.54 -19.43 -1.96
C LEU A 112 -8.25 -19.07 -3.27
N THR A 113 -9.31 -19.80 -3.61
CA THR A 113 -10.11 -19.54 -4.83
C THR A 113 -10.68 -18.13 -4.83
N SER A 114 -11.23 -17.68 -3.70
CA SER A 114 -11.75 -16.31 -3.54
C SER A 114 -10.65 -15.26 -3.68
N ARG A 115 -9.47 -15.48 -3.07
CA ARG A 115 -8.31 -14.57 -3.15
C ARG A 115 -7.87 -14.39 -4.59
N LEU A 116 -7.65 -15.49 -5.31
CA LEU A 116 -7.22 -15.47 -6.72
C LEU A 116 -8.27 -14.79 -7.62
N ALA A 117 -9.54 -15.16 -7.48
CA ALA A 117 -10.63 -14.60 -8.28
C ALA A 117 -10.79 -13.09 -8.03
N THR A 118 -10.68 -12.65 -6.78
CA THR A 118 -10.83 -11.23 -6.45
C THR A 118 -9.62 -10.41 -6.86
N ILE A 119 -8.39 -10.94 -6.78
CA ILE A 119 -7.20 -10.27 -7.34
C ILE A 119 -7.39 -10.03 -8.83
N LYS A 120 -7.82 -11.06 -9.58
CA LYS A 120 -8.12 -10.91 -11.01
C LYS A 120 -9.15 -9.81 -11.25
N ASN A 121 -10.25 -9.82 -10.49
CA ASN A 121 -11.29 -8.80 -10.61
C ASN A 121 -10.78 -7.38 -10.27
N ILE A 122 -9.90 -7.24 -9.27
CA ILE A 122 -9.27 -5.95 -8.94
C ILE A 122 -8.45 -5.46 -10.14
N ILE A 123 -7.63 -6.31 -10.76
CA ILE A 123 -6.84 -5.93 -11.94
C ILE A 123 -7.77 -5.53 -13.10
N ASP A 124 -8.83 -6.29 -13.34
CA ASP A 124 -9.82 -6.03 -14.40
C ASP A 124 -10.57 -4.69 -14.16
N ILE A 125 -10.87 -4.35 -12.90
CA ILE A 125 -11.56 -3.10 -12.54
C ILE A 125 -10.62 -1.90 -12.57
N LEU A 126 -9.39 -2.05 -12.03
CA LEU A 126 -8.40 -0.97 -12.09
C LEU A 126 -7.98 -0.70 -13.54
N ASP A 127 -7.98 -1.71 -14.41
CA ASP A 127 -7.63 -1.67 -15.85
C ASP A 127 -6.54 -0.65 -16.13
N VAL A 128 -5.33 -0.93 -15.63
CA VAL A 128 -4.20 0.00 -15.71
C VAL A 128 -3.89 0.45 -17.14
N SER A 129 -4.23 -0.38 -18.12
CA SER A 129 -4.06 -0.08 -19.54
C SER A 129 -5.03 0.96 -20.11
N LYS A 130 -6.16 1.23 -19.43
CA LYS A 130 -7.21 2.14 -19.93
C LYS A 130 -7.64 3.24 -18.96
N SER A 131 -7.42 3.06 -17.66
CA SER A 131 -7.84 4.04 -16.66
C SER A 131 -7.01 5.32 -16.73
N PHE A 132 -7.67 6.47 -16.90
CA PHE A 132 -7.04 7.78 -17.01
C PHE A 132 -6.14 8.13 -15.80
N ARG A 133 -6.50 7.62 -14.63
CA ARG A 133 -5.72 7.75 -13.40
C ARG A 133 -4.26 7.31 -13.54
N TYR A 134 -4.00 6.30 -14.36
CA TYR A 134 -2.67 5.69 -14.50
C TYR A 134 -1.99 6.04 -15.82
N GLU A 135 -2.65 6.81 -16.68
CA GLU A 135 -2.07 7.29 -17.93
C GLU A 135 -0.87 8.19 -17.63
N LYS A 136 0.30 7.85 -18.18
CA LYS A 136 1.49 8.69 -18.07
C LYS A 136 1.25 10.08 -18.67
N ASP A 137 2.04 11.05 -18.27
CA ASP A 137 2.14 12.33 -18.99
C ASP A 137 3.60 12.59 -19.39
N GLU A 138 3.87 13.79 -19.91
CA GLU A 138 5.23 14.16 -20.34
C GLU A 138 6.24 14.17 -19.19
N ALA A 139 5.77 14.35 -17.95
CA ALA A 139 6.62 14.52 -16.78
C ALA A 139 6.78 13.23 -15.96
N ASP A 140 5.75 12.39 -15.88
CA ASP A 140 5.74 11.29 -14.92
C ASP A 140 5.02 10.01 -15.39
N THR A 141 5.34 8.91 -14.69
CA THR A 141 4.66 7.62 -14.75
C THR A 141 4.03 7.31 -13.40
N TYR A 142 2.91 6.59 -13.39
CA TYR A 142 2.08 6.42 -12.20
C TYR A 142 2.21 5.04 -11.57
N CYS A 143 3.37 4.41 -11.72
CA CYS A 143 3.63 3.06 -11.19
C CYS A 143 3.40 2.97 -9.67
N ASN A 144 3.86 3.97 -8.91
CA ASN A 144 3.63 4.06 -7.47
C ASN A 144 2.14 4.24 -7.10
N VAL A 145 1.38 5.01 -7.88
CA VAL A 145 -0.07 5.20 -7.67
C VAL A 145 -0.82 3.90 -7.95
N TYR A 146 -0.55 3.26 -9.08
CA TYR A 146 -1.16 1.97 -9.42
C TYR A 146 -0.83 0.88 -8.39
N THR A 147 0.44 0.75 -8.01
CA THR A 147 0.84 -0.21 -6.97
C THR A 147 0.17 0.10 -5.63
N PHE A 148 0.01 1.37 -5.26
CA PHE A 148 -0.73 1.76 -4.07
C PHE A 148 -2.21 1.36 -4.12
N ASP A 149 -2.92 1.69 -5.20
CA ASP A 149 -4.34 1.36 -5.32
C ASP A 149 -4.55 -0.16 -5.37
N TYR A 150 -3.69 -0.88 -6.12
CA TYR A 150 -3.68 -2.35 -6.14
C TYR A 150 -3.48 -2.93 -4.73
N CYS A 151 -2.46 -2.48 -3.99
CA CYS A 151 -2.20 -2.95 -2.62
C CYS A 151 -3.37 -2.61 -1.67
N PHE A 152 -3.92 -1.40 -1.76
CA PHE A 152 -5.05 -0.95 -0.94
C PHE A 152 -6.26 -1.87 -1.09
N PHE A 153 -6.71 -2.13 -2.34
CA PHE A 153 -7.82 -3.06 -2.58
C PHE A 153 -7.47 -4.50 -2.22
N ASN A 154 -6.20 -4.88 -2.24
CA ASN A 154 -5.74 -6.18 -1.74
C ASN A 154 -5.59 -6.28 -0.21
N ARG A 155 -5.93 -5.22 0.54
CA ARG A 155 -5.77 -5.12 2.00
C ARG A 155 -4.31 -5.22 2.47
N VAL A 156 -3.38 -4.88 1.59
CA VAL A 156 -1.93 -4.86 1.86
C VAL A 156 -1.46 -3.42 1.97
N TYR A 157 -0.62 -3.13 2.96
CA TYR A 157 -0.13 -1.77 3.18
C TYR A 157 1.15 -1.49 2.38
N ILE A 158 1.16 -0.36 1.67
CA ILE A 158 2.38 0.34 1.27
C ILE A 158 2.18 1.84 1.53
N PRO A 159 3.24 2.61 1.80
CA PRO A 159 3.08 4.02 2.09
C PRO A 159 2.84 4.82 0.80
N ARG A 160 1.81 5.67 0.81
CA ARG A 160 1.58 6.65 -0.26
C ARG A 160 2.29 7.97 0.00
N LEU A 161 2.45 8.31 1.28
CA LEU A 161 2.88 9.62 1.76
C LEU A 161 3.90 9.50 2.88
N ARG A 162 4.78 10.50 2.97
CA ARG A 162 5.69 10.73 4.09
C ARG A 162 5.50 12.14 4.64
N TRP A 163 5.78 12.32 5.92
CA TRP A 163 5.96 13.64 6.50
C TRP A 163 7.18 14.32 5.87
N THR A 164 7.12 15.64 5.72
CA THR A 164 8.30 16.45 5.41
C THR A 164 9.22 16.50 6.62
N ASP A 165 10.51 16.77 6.40
CA ASP A 165 11.49 16.88 7.49
C ASP A 165 11.09 17.95 8.51
N LYS A 166 10.49 19.06 8.03
CA LYS A 166 9.92 20.11 8.87
C LYS A 166 8.76 19.60 9.74
N ALA A 167 7.86 18.81 9.17
CA ALA A 167 6.76 18.20 9.91
C ALA A 167 7.27 17.20 10.96
N ILE A 168 8.27 16.37 10.61
CA ILE A 168 8.89 15.42 11.54
C ILE A 168 9.47 16.16 12.76
N VAL A 169 10.23 17.24 12.55
CA VAL A 169 10.80 18.04 13.65
C VAL A 169 9.73 18.56 14.61
N GLU A 170 8.56 18.95 14.11
CA GLU A 170 7.46 19.42 14.96
C GLU A 170 6.76 18.27 15.69
N LEU A 171 6.54 17.14 15.01
CA LEU A 171 5.96 15.93 15.58
C LEU A 171 6.86 15.36 16.70
N GLU A 172 8.18 15.39 16.54
CA GLU A 172 9.15 14.97 17.56
C GLU A 172 9.14 15.87 18.81
N LYS A 173 8.74 17.14 18.68
CA LYS A 173 8.51 18.04 19.82
C LYS A 173 7.18 17.78 20.52
N GLY A 174 6.34 16.90 19.98
CA GLY A 174 4.98 16.64 20.47
C GLY A 174 3.94 17.64 19.98
N ASN A 175 4.27 18.48 18.98
CA ASN A 175 3.31 19.38 18.38
C ASN A 175 2.41 18.62 17.41
N GLU A 176 1.13 18.98 17.36
CA GLU A 176 0.21 18.49 16.31
C GLU A 176 0.56 19.18 14.99
N VAL A 177 0.70 18.37 13.92
CA VAL A 177 0.93 18.87 12.57
C VAL A 177 -0.25 18.48 11.68
N PRO A 178 -0.93 19.43 11.04
CA PRO A 178 -2.08 19.11 10.18
C PRO A 178 -1.62 18.32 8.96
N LEU A 179 -2.46 17.39 8.51
CA LEU A 179 -2.20 16.58 7.33
C LEU A 179 -2.61 17.35 6.05
N ILE A 180 -1.64 18.01 5.40
CA ILE A 180 -1.85 18.87 4.23
C ILE A 180 -0.93 18.40 3.10
N PHE A 181 -1.55 17.92 2.02
CA PHE A 181 -0.81 17.45 0.85
C PHE A 181 0.00 18.60 0.24
N ASP A 182 1.24 18.30 -0.15
CA ASP A 182 2.22 19.23 -0.70
C ASP A 182 2.74 20.34 0.21
N ASP A 183 2.30 20.39 1.47
CA ASP A 183 2.87 21.25 2.52
C ASP A 183 3.53 20.40 3.61
N THR A 184 2.74 19.70 4.42
CA THR A 184 3.27 18.92 5.56
C THR A 184 3.61 17.49 5.17
N VAL A 185 3.02 16.97 4.10
CA VAL A 185 3.31 15.63 3.56
C VAL A 185 3.64 15.66 2.07
N LYS A 186 4.46 14.70 1.66
CA LYS A 186 4.91 14.51 0.28
C LYS A 186 4.70 13.07 -0.18
N PRO A 187 4.51 12.83 -1.48
CA PRO A 187 4.37 11.48 -2.02
C PRO A 187 5.64 10.64 -1.83
N PHE A 188 5.47 9.34 -1.61
CA PHE A 188 6.52 8.36 -1.81
C PHE A 188 6.71 8.13 -3.31
N TYR A 189 7.86 8.57 -3.85
CA TYR A 189 8.30 8.17 -5.18
C TYR A 189 8.93 6.77 -5.12
N SER A 190 9.07 6.11 -6.28
CA SER A 190 9.51 4.71 -6.36
C SER A 190 10.86 4.42 -5.68
N ASN A 191 11.81 5.37 -5.67
CA ASN A 191 13.07 5.21 -4.93
C ASN A 191 12.85 5.18 -3.40
N TYR A 192 11.96 6.03 -2.88
CA TYR A 192 11.63 6.01 -1.46
C TYR A 192 10.84 4.76 -1.06
N LEU A 193 10.00 4.23 -1.96
CA LEU A 193 9.33 2.95 -1.75
C LEU A 193 10.35 1.81 -1.64
N TYR A 194 11.36 1.79 -2.52
CA TYR A 194 12.45 0.84 -2.43
C TYR A 194 13.10 0.87 -1.04
N ASP A 195 13.47 2.06 -0.56
CA ASP A 195 14.13 2.22 0.73
C ASP A 195 13.20 1.80 1.89
N TRP A 196 11.90 2.13 1.82
CA TRP A 196 10.90 1.68 2.79
C TRP A 196 10.75 0.15 2.84
N TYR A 197 10.80 -0.54 1.70
CA TYR A 197 10.80 -2.02 1.68
C TYR A 197 11.99 -2.61 2.42
N VAL A 198 13.17 -2.02 2.25
CA VAL A 198 14.38 -2.49 2.94
C VAL A 198 14.30 -2.23 4.43
N GLU A 199 13.78 -1.07 4.84
CA GLU A 199 13.88 -0.60 6.22
C GLU A 199 12.71 -0.95 7.12
N SER A 200 11.50 -1.14 6.57
CA SER A 200 10.29 -1.11 7.39
C SER A 200 9.20 -2.09 6.96
N SER A 201 9.22 -2.63 5.75
CA SER A 201 8.06 -3.41 5.26
C SER A 201 7.78 -4.69 6.04
N SER A 202 8.76 -5.27 6.73
CA SER A 202 8.56 -6.44 7.61
C SER A 202 7.54 -6.16 8.72
N ASP A 203 7.52 -4.92 9.22
CA ASP A 203 6.57 -4.47 10.25
C ASP A 203 5.14 -4.31 9.70
N PHE A 204 4.96 -4.55 8.40
CA PHE A 204 3.69 -4.50 7.68
C PHE A 204 3.41 -5.81 6.96
N GLY A 205 4.01 -6.93 7.40
CA GLY A 205 3.73 -8.27 6.88
C GLY A 205 4.46 -8.64 5.60
N TRP A 206 5.28 -7.75 5.04
CA TRP A 206 6.05 -8.06 3.84
C TRP A 206 7.26 -8.93 4.13
N GLN A 207 7.46 -9.92 3.29
CA GLN A 207 8.55 -10.88 3.35
C GLN A 207 9.47 -10.67 2.15
N LYS A 208 10.76 -10.51 2.40
CA LYS A 208 11.75 -10.42 1.32
C LYS A 208 11.92 -11.79 0.67
N VAL A 209 11.84 -11.83 -0.66
CA VAL A 209 11.99 -13.05 -1.47
C VAL A 209 13.30 -12.97 -2.26
N LYS A 210 13.95 -14.12 -2.46
CA LYS A 210 15.28 -14.18 -3.08
C LYS A 210 15.24 -14.01 -4.60
N ASP A 211 14.22 -14.55 -5.25
CA ASP A 211 14.11 -14.59 -6.71
C ASP A 211 12.66 -14.60 -7.17
N VAL A 212 12.46 -14.27 -8.45
CA VAL A 212 11.15 -14.14 -9.08
C VAL A 212 10.39 -15.47 -9.22
N ASP A 213 11.12 -16.60 -9.23
CA ASP A 213 10.51 -17.94 -9.31
C ASP A 213 9.81 -18.30 -8.00
N THR A 214 10.51 -18.11 -6.89
CA THR A 214 9.93 -18.23 -5.56
C THR A 214 8.77 -17.25 -5.37
N LEU A 215 8.94 -16.00 -5.82
CA LEU A 215 7.89 -14.97 -5.70
C LEU A 215 6.63 -15.36 -6.46
N GLN A 216 6.74 -15.74 -7.74
CA GLN A 216 5.60 -16.15 -8.55
C GLN A 216 4.89 -17.36 -7.93
N LYS A 217 5.65 -18.34 -7.45
CA LYS A 217 5.10 -19.52 -6.78
C LYS A 217 4.28 -19.14 -5.54
N MET A 218 4.82 -18.29 -4.67
CA MET A 218 4.11 -17.82 -3.47
C MET A 218 2.82 -17.07 -3.82
N VAL A 219 2.87 -16.20 -4.84
CA VAL A 219 1.68 -15.44 -5.29
C VAL A 219 0.61 -16.38 -5.85
N ASN A 220 0.98 -17.40 -6.63
CA ASN A 220 0.03 -18.39 -7.16
C ASN A 220 -0.58 -19.29 -6.08
N GLU A 221 0.26 -19.84 -5.20
CA GLU A 221 -0.16 -20.85 -4.21
C GLU A 221 -1.03 -20.25 -3.11
N ASN A 222 -0.80 -18.98 -2.79
CA ASN A 222 -1.48 -18.33 -1.68
C ASN A 222 -2.47 -17.24 -2.13
N GLY A 223 -2.46 -16.79 -3.39
CA GLY A 223 -3.26 -15.63 -3.79
C GLY A 223 -2.84 -14.36 -3.03
N GLY A 224 -1.54 -14.21 -2.84
CA GLY A 224 -0.90 -13.05 -2.21
C GLY A 224 -0.59 -11.92 -3.19
N VAL A 225 0.14 -10.91 -2.70
CA VAL A 225 0.68 -9.81 -3.50
C VAL A 225 2.19 -9.92 -3.58
N GLY A 226 2.73 -9.89 -4.80
CA GLY A 226 4.17 -9.77 -5.03
C GLY A 226 4.56 -8.38 -5.53
N ILE A 227 5.79 -7.98 -5.26
CA ILE A 227 6.35 -6.68 -5.68
C ILE A 227 7.76 -6.87 -6.21
N ILE A 228 8.04 -6.21 -7.32
CA ILE A 228 9.39 -5.91 -7.78
C ILE A 228 9.58 -4.40 -7.67
N SER A 229 10.58 -3.97 -6.90
CA SER A 229 10.98 -2.56 -6.83
C SER A 229 12.44 -2.42 -7.23
N ALA A 230 12.74 -1.47 -8.11
CA ALA A 230 14.08 -1.24 -8.62
C ALA A 230 14.49 0.22 -8.47
N LYS A 231 15.72 0.44 -8.01
CA LYS A 231 16.31 1.76 -7.75
C LYS A 231 17.19 2.18 -8.92
N ARG A 232 17.10 3.42 -9.38
CA ARG A 232 17.95 3.96 -10.46
C ARG A 232 19.39 4.13 -10.00
N PHE A 233 20.34 4.02 -10.94
CA PHE A 233 21.72 4.50 -10.74
C PHE A 233 21.76 6.01 -10.50
N ILE A 234 20.99 6.77 -11.28
CA ILE A 234 20.92 8.23 -11.15
C ILE A 234 19.92 8.59 -10.05
N ILE A 235 20.43 9.12 -8.94
CA ILE A 235 19.66 9.36 -7.70
C ILE A 235 18.43 10.25 -7.89
N HIS A 236 18.49 11.20 -8.85
CA HIS A 236 17.41 12.13 -9.14
C HIS A 236 16.39 11.60 -10.17
N LYS A 237 16.61 10.40 -10.74
CA LYS A 237 15.61 9.74 -11.60
C LYS A 237 14.78 8.78 -10.77
N SER A 238 13.48 8.72 -11.04
CA SER A 238 12.57 7.78 -10.41
C SER A 238 12.94 6.33 -10.74
N GLY A 239 13.00 5.50 -9.69
CA GLY A 239 12.97 4.04 -9.78
C GLY A 239 11.67 3.54 -10.41
N HIS A 240 11.49 2.22 -10.38
CA HIS A 240 10.28 1.59 -10.90
C HIS A 240 9.75 0.56 -9.92
N ILE A 241 8.44 0.45 -9.82
CA ILE A 241 7.76 -0.52 -8.97
C ILE A 241 6.64 -1.19 -9.78
N VAL A 242 6.55 -2.51 -9.63
CA VAL A 242 5.62 -3.35 -10.38
C VAL A 242 5.03 -4.38 -9.43
N VAL A 243 3.76 -4.71 -9.64
CA VAL A 243 3.11 -5.80 -8.90
C VAL A 243 3.28 -7.12 -9.66
N VAL A 244 3.62 -8.18 -8.93
CA VAL A 244 3.60 -9.57 -9.41
C VAL A 244 2.27 -10.17 -9.00
N VAL A 245 1.56 -10.72 -9.98
CA VAL A 245 0.16 -11.15 -9.85
C VAL A 245 0.04 -12.65 -10.08
N PRO A 246 -1.01 -13.30 -9.54
CA PRO A 246 -1.23 -14.72 -9.76
C PRO A 246 -1.49 -15.01 -11.24
N GLU A 247 -0.99 -16.14 -11.71
CA GLU A 247 -1.27 -16.65 -13.04
C GLU A 247 -2.75 -17.01 -13.18
N THR A 248 -3.32 -16.73 -14.36
CA THR A 248 -4.66 -17.15 -14.76
C THR A 248 -4.55 -18.19 -15.88
N ASP A 249 -5.66 -18.71 -16.39
CA ASP A 249 -5.61 -19.64 -17.54
C ASP A 249 -5.02 -18.98 -18.79
N ASP A 250 -5.31 -17.68 -19.00
CA ASP A 250 -4.91 -16.92 -20.18
C ASP A 250 -3.60 -16.15 -20.03
N HIS A 251 -3.16 -15.91 -18.78
CA HIS A 251 -1.98 -15.12 -18.47
C HIS A 251 -1.03 -15.90 -17.58
N LYS A 252 0.17 -16.18 -18.11
CA LYS A 252 1.20 -16.99 -17.44
C LYS A 252 2.51 -16.23 -17.31
N ALA A 253 3.26 -16.56 -16.28
CA ALA A 253 4.66 -16.21 -16.15
C ALA A 253 5.49 -16.98 -17.18
N PHE A 254 6.57 -16.37 -17.65
CA PHE A 254 7.46 -17.00 -18.60
C PHE A 254 8.48 -17.90 -17.90
N ARG A 255 8.66 -19.10 -18.43
CA ARG A 255 9.53 -20.13 -17.86
C ARG A 255 10.54 -20.63 -18.87
N GLU A 256 11.76 -20.86 -18.37
CA GLU A 256 12.77 -21.66 -19.06
C GLU A 256 13.14 -22.85 -18.18
N ASN A 257 13.13 -24.06 -18.75
CA ASN A 257 13.43 -25.30 -18.02
C ASN A 257 12.59 -25.48 -16.75
N GLY A 258 11.31 -25.07 -16.80
CA GLY A 258 10.37 -25.17 -15.68
C GLY A 258 10.53 -24.10 -14.59
N LYS A 259 11.54 -23.22 -14.69
CA LYS A 259 11.78 -22.13 -13.75
C LYS A 259 11.28 -20.81 -14.32
N VAL A 260 10.57 -20.03 -13.52
CA VAL A 260 10.13 -18.68 -13.91
C VAL A 260 11.35 -17.76 -13.99
N ILE A 261 11.50 -17.11 -15.14
CA ILE A 261 12.51 -16.06 -15.34
C ILE A 261 11.88 -14.68 -15.48
N TYR A 262 10.64 -14.60 -16.01
CA TYR A 262 9.84 -13.39 -15.99
C TYR A 262 8.50 -13.68 -15.31
N PRO A 263 8.26 -13.16 -14.10
CA PRO A 263 7.00 -13.36 -13.42
C PRO A 263 5.89 -12.63 -14.16
N LEU A 264 4.65 -13.07 -13.96
CA LEU A 264 3.48 -12.39 -14.45
C LEU A 264 3.28 -11.09 -13.65
N GLN A 265 3.26 -9.98 -14.36
CA GLN A 265 3.33 -8.65 -13.79
C GLN A 265 2.20 -7.76 -14.30
N SER A 266 1.91 -6.70 -13.54
CA SER A 266 0.98 -5.62 -13.92
C SER A 266 1.58 -4.27 -13.57
N GLN A 267 1.48 -3.26 -14.45
CA GLN A 267 2.16 -1.97 -14.24
C GLN A 267 1.47 -0.75 -14.88
N ALA A 268 1.73 0.41 -14.27
CA ALA A 268 1.55 1.75 -14.85
C ALA A 268 2.92 2.40 -15.14
N GLY A 269 3.66 1.83 -16.10
CA GLY A 269 5.04 2.23 -16.38
C GLY A 269 5.16 3.21 -17.54
N TYR A 270 6.25 3.07 -18.30
CA TYR A 270 6.35 3.73 -19.61
C TYR A 270 5.25 3.25 -20.56
N ASP A 271 4.91 1.97 -20.48
CA ASP A 271 3.73 1.37 -21.09
C ASP A 271 2.92 0.70 -19.97
N ASN A 272 1.59 0.78 -20.08
CA ASN A 272 0.68 0.22 -19.09
C ASN A 272 0.23 -1.17 -19.54
N TYR A 273 0.28 -2.12 -18.61
CA TYR A 273 -0.08 -3.51 -18.88
C TYR A 273 -0.88 -4.07 -17.72
N ASN A 274 -2.09 -4.57 -17.99
CA ASN A 274 -2.85 -5.36 -17.01
C ASN A 274 -2.09 -6.64 -16.68
N TYR A 275 -1.48 -7.26 -17.70
CA TYR A 275 -0.68 -8.47 -17.60
C TYR A 275 0.48 -8.39 -18.60
N PHE A 276 1.69 -8.74 -18.17
CA PHE A 276 2.85 -8.97 -19.04
C PHE A 276 3.85 -9.88 -18.36
N ALA A 277 4.69 -10.54 -19.16
CA ALA A 277 5.87 -11.27 -18.70
C ALA A 277 7.05 -11.02 -19.64
N GLU A 278 7.01 -11.59 -20.86
CA GLU A 278 8.10 -11.51 -21.84
C GLU A 278 8.20 -10.16 -22.54
N GLU A 279 7.15 -9.36 -22.56
CA GLU A 279 7.10 -8.09 -23.30
C GLU A 279 8.15 -7.09 -22.78
N ARG A 280 8.53 -7.21 -21.51
CA ARG A 280 9.54 -6.37 -20.86
C ARG A 280 10.61 -7.18 -20.14
N LYS A 281 11.30 -8.05 -20.89
CA LYS A 281 12.41 -8.88 -20.40
C LYS A 281 13.44 -8.05 -19.63
N ASP A 282 13.87 -8.58 -18.49
CA ASP A 282 14.97 -8.07 -17.67
C ASP A 282 14.90 -6.58 -17.31
N TRP A 283 13.71 -5.97 -17.29
CA TRP A 283 13.63 -4.53 -17.09
C TRP A 283 14.28 -4.09 -15.77
N TRP A 284 14.14 -4.89 -14.70
CA TRP A 284 14.71 -4.61 -13.37
C TRP A 284 16.21 -4.94 -13.26
N ALA A 285 16.74 -5.73 -14.20
CA ALA A 285 18.14 -6.15 -14.24
C ALA A 285 18.98 -5.34 -15.23
N ASN A 286 18.37 -4.41 -15.98
CA ASN A 286 19.07 -3.55 -16.92
C ASN A 286 20.22 -2.78 -16.24
N GLN A 287 21.45 -3.03 -16.68
CA GLN A 287 22.68 -2.45 -16.13
C GLN A 287 23.14 -1.16 -16.85
N ASP A 288 22.35 -0.62 -17.77
CA ASP A 288 22.64 0.67 -18.41
C ASP A 288 22.73 1.78 -17.32
N PRO A 289 23.85 2.51 -17.18
CA PRO A 289 23.97 3.55 -16.14
C PRO A 289 22.98 4.72 -16.29
N GLU A 290 22.51 5.01 -17.51
CA GLU A 290 21.60 6.12 -17.79
C GLU A 290 20.12 5.72 -17.71
N LYS A 291 19.83 4.46 -18.04
CA LYS A 291 18.47 3.92 -18.24
C LYS A 291 18.15 2.66 -17.44
N GLY A 292 19.10 2.14 -16.69
CA GLY A 292 19.00 0.93 -15.89
C GLY A 292 18.81 1.20 -14.40
N TYR A 293 19.06 0.17 -13.61
CA TYR A 293 18.81 0.12 -12.17
C TYR A 293 20.04 -0.40 -11.44
N SER A 294 20.37 0.25 -10.32
CA SER A 294 21.48 -0.15 -9.46
C SER A 294 21.17 -1.42 -8.67
N SER A 295 19.90 -1.67 -8.41
CA SER A 295 19.44 -2.82 -7.64
C SER A 295 17.94 -3.06 -7.83
N ALA A 296 17.54 -4.31 -7.62
CA ALA A 296 16.14 -4.72 -7.57
C ALA A 296 15.90 -5.57 -6.33
N ILE A 297 14.70 -5.44 -5.77
CA ILE A 297 14.24 -6.21 -4.61
C ILE A 297 12.90 -6.85 -4.91
N PHE A 298 12.67 -8.01 -4.29
CA PHE A 298 11.47 -8.81 -4.45
C PHE A 298 10.84 -9.02 -3.09
N TYR A 299 9.54 -8.72 -2.98
CA TYR A 299 8.80 -8.84 -1.74
C TYR A 299 7.45 -9.51 -1.98
N TYR A 300 7.01 -10.26 -1.00
CA TYR A 300 5.73 -10.97 -0.96
C TYR A 300 4.95 -10.56 0.28
N HIS A 301 3.63 -10.46 0.15
CA HIS A 301 2.70 -10.35 1.26
C HIS A 301 1.52 -11.28 1.02
N ASP A 302 1.07 -12.01 2.05
CA ASP A 302 -0.07 -12.93 1.95
C ASP A 302 -1.42 -12.20 1.81
#